data_AF-A0AAW1SRS5-F1
#
_entry.id   AF-A0AAW1SRS5-F1
#
_cell.length_a   1.000
_cell.length_b   1.000
_cell.length_c   1.000
_cell.angle_alpha   90.00
_cell.angle_beta   90.00
_cell.angle_gamma   90.00
#
_symmetry.space_group_name_H-M   'P 1'
#
loop_
_entity.id
_entity.type
_entity.pdbx_description
1 polymer ?
#
loop_
_entity_poly.entity_id
_entity_poly.type
_entity_poly.pdbx_seq_one_letter_code
_entity_poly.pdbx_strand_id
1 'polypeptide(L)'
;MPGDSKNRGELGEIRSQLASLSSHPSGNRIDAANAKKELFKKIINYTTVGIDMSSLFMPVMTSAVSSSEDIVLKKMLYLYICTYAQANPDLTLLTINLLTKDCRDQDPTIRGLALRSLCSLRVANLIEYLVSPIQMGLKDAHP
;
A
#
# COMPACT_ATOMS: atom_id res chain seq x y z
N MET A 1 -22.15 -12.70 -19.42
CA MET A 1 -20.93 -13.14 -18.71
C MET A 1 -21.28 -13.37 -17.24
N PRO A 2 -21.16 -14.60 -16.70
CA PRO A 2 -21.54 -14.91 -15.31
C PRO A 2 -20.59 -14.38 -14.21
N GLY A 3 -19.46 -13.75 -14.57
CA GLY A 3 -18.40 -13.35 -13.63
C GLY A 3 -18.57 -11.98 -12.97
N ASP A 4 -19.32 -11.05 -13.57
CA ASP A 4 -19.33 -9.65 -13.11
C ASP A 4 -20.09 -9.44 -11.81
N SER A 5 -21.14 -10.23 -11.55
CA SER A 5 -21.93 -10.18 -10.31
C SER A 5 -21.19 -10.80 -9.12
N LYS A 6 -20.38 -11.85 -9.34
CA LYS A 6 -19.56 -12.47 -8.29
C LYS A 6 -18.46 -11.52 -7.81
N ASN A 7 -17.77 -10.87 -8.73
CA ASN A 7 -16.68 -9.94 -8.42
C ASN A 7 -17.17 -8.73 -7.58
N ARG A 8 -18.38 -8.22 -7.84
CA ARG A 8 -18.98 -7.14 -7.03
C ARG A 8 -19.27 -7.56 -5.59
N GLY A 9 -19.76 -8.79 -5.38
CA GLY A 9 -19.99 -9.34 -4.04
C GLY A 9 -18.69 -9.48 -3.25
N GLU A 10 -17.67 -10.06 -3.89
CA GLU A 10 -16.35 -10.26 -3.28
C GLU A 10 -15.66 -8.94 -2.88
N LEU A 11 -15.81 -7.89 -3.70
CA LEU A 11 -15.29 -6.56 -3.39
C LEU A 11 -15.96 -5.96 -2.14
N GLY A 12 -17.28 -6.09 -2.02
CA GLY A 12 -18.04 -5.66 -0.85
C GLY A 12 -17.59 -6.36 0.43
N GLU A 13 -17.37 -7.67 0.36
CA GLU A 13 -16.85 -8.47 1.47
C GLU A 13 -15.45 -8.01 1.91
N ILE A 14 -14.53 -7.83 0.95
CA ILE A 14 -13.16 -7.37 1.24
C ILE A 14 -13.19 -5.99 1.91
N ARG A 15 -14.05 -5.09 1.44
CA ARG A 15 -14.21 -3.76 2.03
C ARG A 15 -14.66 -3.83 3.48
N SER A 16 -15.65 -4.69 3.77
CA SER A 16 -16.16 -4.91 5.12
C SER A 16 -15.08 -5.48 6.04
N GLN A 17 -14.30 -6.46 5.56
CA GLN A 17 -13.19 -7.05 6.30
C GLN A 17 -12.04 -6.06 6.57
N LEU A 18 -11.70 -5.20 5.61
CA LEU A 18 -10.71 -4.14 5.82
C LEU A 18 -11.16 -3.17 6.92
N ALA A 19 -12.44 -2.80 6.93
CA ALA A 19 -13.00 -1.90 7.93
C ALA A 19 -13.02 -2.53 9.34
N SER A 20 -13.42 -3.80 9.46
CA SER A 20 -13.47 -4.49 10.75
C SER A 20 -12.07 -4.67 11.36
N LEU A 21 -11.11 -5.14 10.55
CA LEU A 21 -9.71 -5.33 10.98
C LEU A 21 -8.99 -4.03 11.32
N SER A 22 -9.50 -2.88 10.89
CA SER A 22 -8.92 -1.56 11.16
C SER A 22 -9.54 -0.87 12.39
N SER A 23 -10.78 -1.21 12.75
CA SER A 23 -11.55 -0.51 13.80
C SER A 23 -11.61 -1.28 15.12
N HIS A 24 -11.61 -2.61 15.10
CA HIS A 24 -11.72 -3.44 16.31
C HIS A 24 -10.87 -4.70 16.15
N PRO A 25 -9.65 -4.79 16.72
CA PRO A 25 -8.98 -6.06 16.89
C PRO A 25 -9.70 -6.84 18.01
N SER A 26 -10.87 -7.40 17.71
CA SER A 26 -11.71 -8.18 18.63
C SER A 26 -11.18 -9.60 18.87
N GLY A 27 -9.88 -9.81 18.67
CA GLY A 27 -9.18 -11.08 18.85
C GLY A 27 -7.70 -10.85 19.19
N ASN A 28 -6.93 -11.92 19.28
CA ASN A 28 -5.49 -11.84 19.49
C ASN A 28 -4.85 -10.95 18.41
N ARG A 29 -3.98 -10.01 18.80
CA ARG A 29 -3.34 -9.04 17.88
C ARG A 29 -2.58 -9.74 16.75
N ILE A 30 -2.03 -10.91 17.03
CA ILE A 30 -1.31 -11.76 16.06
C ILE A 30 -2.27 -12.28 14.99
N ASP A 31 -3.45 -12.75 15.38
CA ASP A 31 -4.46 -13.29 14.46
C ASP A 31 -5.02 -12.19 13.56
N ALA A 32 -5.25 -10.99 14.10
CA ALA A 32 -5.68 -9.83 13.33
C ALA A 32 -4.63 -9.39 12.29
N ALA A 33 -3.34 -9.41 12.65
CA ALA A 33 -2.25 -9.10 11.73
C ALA A 33 -2.14 -10.14 10.60
N ASN A 34 -2.28 -11.42 10.94
CA ASN A 34 -2.28 -12.51 9.95
C ASN A 34 -3.49 -12.43 9.02
N ALA A 35 -4.69 -12.18 9.55
CA ALA A 35 -5.90 -11.98 8.74
C ALA A 35 -5.75 -10.81 7.76
N LYS A 36 -5.11 -9.71 8.21
CA LYS A 36 -4.81 -8.56 7.33
C LYS A 36 -3.86 -8.94 6.20
N LYS A 37 -2.81 -9.73 6.48
CA LYS A 37 -1.90 -10.24 5.45
C LYS A 37 -2.61 -11.10 4.42
N GLU A 38 -3.49 -12.00 4.85
CA GLU A 38 -4.29 -12.81 3.94
C GLU A 38 -5.21 -11.95 3.06
N LEU A 39 -5.80 -10.90 3.63
CA LEU A 39 -6.63 -9.97 2.87
C LEU A 39 -5.83 -9.20 1.82
N PHE A 40 -4.63 -8.72 2.16
CA PHE A 40 -3.73 -8.05 1.21
C PHE A 40 -3.27 -8.99 0.09
N LYS A 41 -2.92 -10.25 0.42
CA LYS A 41 -2.61 -11.29 -0.58
C LYS A 41 -3.79 -11.48 -1.54
N LYS A 42 -5.02 -11.54 -1.02
CA LYS A 42 -6.23 -11.68 -1.85
C LYS A 42 -6.38 -10.50 -2.81
N ILE A 43 -6.22 -9.27 -2.33
CA ILE A 43 -6.30 -8.03 -3.14
C ILE A 43 -5.22 -8.02 -4.24
N ILE A 44 -3.98 -8.39 -3.89
CA ILE A 44 -2.88 -8.50 -4.86
C ILE A 44 -3.22 -9.56 -5.91
N ASN A 45 -3.69 -10.74 -5.50
CA ASN A 45 -4.06 -11.80 -6.43
C ASN A 45 -5.12 -11.33 -7.43
N TYR A 46 -6.18 -10.65 -6.97
CA TYR A 46 -7.18 -10.07 -7.86
C TYR A 46 -6.60 -9.03 -8.81
N THR A 47 -5.73 -8.15 -8.31
CA THR A 47 -5.05 -7.15 -9.14
C THR A 47 -4.18 -7.84 -10.21
N THR A 48 -3.49 -8.93 -9.87
CA THR A 48 -2.62 -9.67 -10.80
C THR A 48 -3.39 -10.41 -11.89
N VAL A 49 -4.64 -10.82 -11.63
CA VAL A 49 -5.51 -11.45 -12.65
C VAL A 49 -6.34 -10.42 -13.43
N GLY A 50 -6.09 -9.12 -13.22
CA GLY A 50 -6.73 -8.03 -13.96
C GLY A 50 -8.10 -7.59 -13.43
N ILE A 51 -8.48 -7.99 -12.21
CA ILE A 51 -9.69 -7.49 -11.56
C ILE A 51 -9.37 -6.16 -10.89
N ASP A 52 -10.09 -5.10 -11.28
CA ASP A 52 -9.90 -3.77 -10.74
C ASP A 52 -10.30 -3.69 -9.26
N MET A 53 -9.31 -3.38 -8.42
CA MET A 53 -9.44 -3.18 -6.98
C MET A 53 -9.15 -1.73 -6.58
N SER A 54 -9.10 -0.79 -7.52
CA SER A 54 -8.80 0.63 -7.26
C SER A 54 -9.74 1.28 -6.24
N SER A 55 -11.01 0.87 -6.19
CA SER A 55 -12.01 1.37 -5.23
C SER A 55 -11.68 1.06 -3.75
N LEU A 56 -10.74 0.15 -3.50
CA LEU A 56 -10.24 -0.20 -2.17
C LEU A 56 -9.03 0.61 -1.73
N PHE A 57 -8.54 1.55 -2.54
CA PHE A 57 -7.30 2.28 -2.29
C PHE A 57 -7.23 2.92 -0.90
N MET A 58 -8.24 3.73 -0.56
CA MET A 58 -8.30 4.42 0.73
C MET A 58 -8.44 3.42 1.92
N PRO A 59 -9.34 2.42 1.88
CA PRO A 59 -9.37 1.35 2.87
C PRO A 59 -8.04 0.61 3.07
N VAL A 60 -7.36 0.24 2.00
CA VAL A 60 -6.08 -0.49 2.03
C VAL A 60 -4.99 0.37 2.65
N MET A 61 -4.88 1.63 2.23
CA MET A 61 -3.91 2.58 2.78
C MET A 61 -4.14 2.80 4.28
N THR A 62 -5.39 3.04 4.68
CA THR A 62 -5.75 3.22 6.10
C THR A 62 -5.39 1.99 6.93
N SER A 63 -5.71 0.80 6.42
CA SER A 63 -5.44 -0.45 7.13
C SER A 63 -3.95 -0.72 7.33
N ALA A 64 -3.12 -0.37 6.35
CA ALA A 64 -1.67 -0.53 6.44
C ALA A 64 -1.02 0.51 7.36
N VAL A 65 -1.50 1.76 7.36
CA VAL A 65 -1.00 2.81 8.28
C VAL A 65 -1.21 2.43 9.74
N SER A 66 -2.33 1.78 10.08
CA SER A 66 -2.58 1.25 11.43
C SER A 66 -1.66 0.09 11.85
N SER A 67 -0.82 -0.42 10.94
CA SER A 67 0.13 -1.52 11.18
C SER A 67 1.52 -1.15 10.67
N SER A 68 1.96 0.08 10.97
CA SER A 68 3.18 0.68 10.42
C SER A 68 4.47 -0.11 10.67
N GLU A 69 4.52 -0.92 11.72
CA GLU A 69 5.68 -1.74 12.09
C GLU A 69 5.77 -3.05 11.28
N ASP A 70 4.74 -3.43 10.54
CA ASP A 70 4.74 -4.66 9.74
C ASP A 70 5.29 -4.42 8.33
N ILE A 71 6.58 -4.67 8.16
CA ILE A 71 7.31 -4.52 6.89
C ILE A 71 6.67 -5.37 5.77
N VAL A 72 6.12 -6.54 6.08
CA VAL A 72 5.50 -7.42 5.07
C VAL A 72 4.23 -6.76 4.53
N LEU A 73 3.41 -6.17 5.41
CA LEU A 73 2.24 -5.40 4.99
C LEU A 73 2.63 -4.15 4.20
N LYS A 74 3.70 -3.43 4.58
CA LYS A 74 4.20 -2.29 3.79
C LYS A 74 4.64 -2.70 2.38
N LYS A 75 5.34 -3.82 2.23
CA LYS A 75 5.71 -4.36 0.90
C LYS A 75 4.49 -4.65 0.05
N MET A 76 3.47 -5.28 0.62
CA MET A 76 2.20 -5.57 -0.08
C MET A 76 1.44 -4.28 -0.43
N LEU A 77 1.40 -3.30 0.49
CA LEU A 77 0.82 -1.98 0.25
C LEU A 77 1.50 -1.29 -0.93
N TYR A 78 2.84 -1.20 -0.91
CA TYR A 78 3.60 -0.50 -1.94
C TYR A 78 3.41 -1.13 -3.32
N LEU A 79 3.43 -2.47 -3.40
CA LEU A 79 3.12 -3.17 -4.64
C LEU A 79 1.74 -2.78 -5.17
N TYR A 80 0.72 -2.80 -4.32
CA TYR A 80 -0.64 -2.44 -4.69
C TYR A 80 -0.77 -0.97 -5.13
N ILE A 81 -0.36 0.00 -4.30
CA ILE A 81 -0.55 1.43 -4.61
C ILE A 81 0.27 1.87 -5.82
N CYS A 82 1.49 1.34 -6.01
CA CYS A 82 2.32 1.67 -7.16
C CYS A 82 1.74 1.14 -8.47
N THR A 83 0.98 0.04 -8.40
CA THR A 83 0.27 -0.51 -9.57
C THR A 83 -0.84 0.44 -10.03
N TYR A 84 -1.62 1.00 -9.10
CA TYR A 84 -2.73 1.89 -9.44
C TYR A 84 -2.32 3.36 -9.66
N ALA A 85 -1.25 3.81 -9.01
CA ALA A 85 -0.75 5.18 -9.16
C ALA A 85 -0.46 5.52 -10.64
N GLN A 86 0.21 4.63 -11.38
CA GLN A 86 0.61 4.89 -12.77
C GLN A 86 -0.56 5.28 -13.70
N ALA A 87 -1.77 4.77 -13.44
CA ALA A 87 -2.94 5.01 -14.25
C ALA A 87 -3.86 6.13 -13.70
N ASN A 88 -3.61 6.63 -12.49
CA ASN A 88 -4.49 7.58 -11.82
C ASN A 88 -3.69 8.71 -11.13
N PRO A 89 -3.77 9.96 -11.64
CA PRO A 89 -3.06 11.11 -11.06
C PRO A 89 -3.40 11.40 -9.59
N ASP A 90 -4.66 11.24 -9.18
CA ASP A 90 -5.09 11.51 -7.80
C ASP A 90 -4.45 10.49 -6.84
N LEU A 91 -4.42 9.22 -7.26
CA LEU A 91 -3.76 8.15 -6.50
C LEU A 91 -2.23 8.29 -6.53
N THR A 92 -1.67 8.84 -7.60
CA THR A 92 -0.23 9.14 -7.71
C THR A 92 0.20 10.09 -6.61
N LEU A 93 -0.48 11.23 -6.46
CA LEU A 93 -0.09 12.22 -5.46
C LEU A 93 -0.16 11.66 -4.03
N LEU A 94 -1.21 10.91 -3.72
CA LEU A 94 -1.34 10.22 -2.43
C LEU A 94 -0.23 9.21 -2.19
N THR A 95 0.14 8.44 -3.22
CA THR A 95 1.23 7.46 -3.17
C THR A 95 2.59 8.14 -2.95
N ILE A 96 2.86 9.23 -3.67
CA ILE A 96 4.08 10.04 -3.51
C ILE A 96 4.17 10.57 -2.08
N ASN A 97 3.08 11.13 -1.55
CA ASN A 97 3.05 11.69 -0.20
C ASN A 97 3.30 10.60 0.87
N LEU A 98 2.67 9.43 0.73
CA LEU A 98 2.90 8.31 1.63
C LEU A 98 4.36 7.85 1.60
N LEU A 99 4.91 7.60 0.41
CA LEU A 99 6.29 7.10 0.27
C LEU A 99 7.32 8.14 0.72
N THR A 100 7.07 9.43 0.46
CA THR A 100 7.93 10.52 0.94
C THR A 100 7.93 10.60 2.45
N LYS A 101 6.78 10.39 3.10
CA LYS A 101 6.69 10.28 4.56
C LYS A 101 7.49 9.08 5.07
N ASP A 102 7.33 7.92 4.44
CA ASP A 102 8.03 6.69 4.85
C ASP A 102 9.54 6.72 4.56
N CYS A 103 10.02 7.56 3.64
CA CYS A 103 11.45 7.87 3.48
C CYS A 103 12.06 8.56 4.72
N ARG A 104 11.23 9.00 5.67
CA ARG A 104 11.64 9.63 6.94
C ARG A 104 11.30 8.77 8.15
N ASP A 105 10.96 7.50 7.94
CA ASP A 105 10.64 6.56 9.01
C ASP A 105 11.87 6.31 9.91
N GLN A 106 11.65 5.98 11.18
CA GLN A 106 12.74 5.64 12.10
C GLN A 106 13.40 4.32 11.72
N ASP A 107 12.64 3.37 11.14
CA ASP A 107 13.17 2.11 10.66
C ASP A 107 13.90 2.30 9.31
N PRO A 108 15.23 2.07 9.24
CA PRO A 108 16.00 2.19 8.00
C PRO A 108 15.50 1.26 6.89
N THR A 109 14.95 0.11 7.24
CA THR A 109 14.40 -0.85 6.28
C THR A 109 13.18 -0.26 5.57
N ILE A 110 12.33 0.46 6.33
CA ILE A 110 11.17 1.15 5.76
C ILE A 110 11.64 2.32 4.89
N ARG A 111 12.61 3.11 5.35
CA ARG A 111 13.16 4.23 4.56
C ARG A 111 13.69 3.76 3.20
N GLY A 112 14.54 2.74 3.19
CA GLY A 112 15.12 2.19 1.96
C GLY A 112 14.05 1.59 1.04
N LEU A 113 13.09 0.86 1.62
CA LEU A 113 11.98 0.29 0.86
C LEU A 113 11.08 1.37 0.21
N ALA A 114 10.78 2.43 0.96
CA ALA A 114 9.98 3.54 0.49
C ALA A 114 10.70 4.31 -0.62
N LEU A 115 11.99 4.61 -0.44
CA LEU A 115 12.81 5.31 -1.44
C LEU A 115 12.90 4.51 -2.74
N ARG A 116 13.15 3.19 -2.65
CA ARG A 116 13.15 2.30 -3.83
C ARG A 116 11.81 2.33 -4.55
N SER A 117 10.71 2.23 -3.80
CA SER A 117 9.35 2.20 -4.37
C SER A 117 9.02 3.53 -5.04
N LEU A 118 9.37 4.66 -4.40
CA LEU A 118 9.17 6.01 -4.92
C LEU A 118 9.92 6.22 -6.23
N CYS A 119 11.21 5.86 -6.28
CA CYS A 119 12.03 5.94 -7.49
C CYS A 119 11.55 4.99 -8.62
N SER A 120 10.81 3.94 -8.30
CA SER A 120 10.28 2.99 -9.28
C SER A 120 8.96 3.42 -9.93
N LEU A 121 8.31 4.46 -9.40
CA LEU A 121 7.07 4.98 -9.97
C LEU A 121 7.33 5.55 -11.37
N ARG A 122 6.48 5.19 -12.32
CA ARG A 122 6.56 5.67 -13.71
C ARG A 122 5.49 6.75 -13.93
N VAL A 123 5.71 7.91 -13.32
CA VAL A 123 4.76 9.05 -13.41
C VAL A 123 5.46 10.29 -13.96
N ALA A 124 4.73 11.09 -14.73
CA ALA A 124 5.25 12.36 -15.25
C ALA A 124 5.60 13.30 -14.09
N ASN A 125 6.64 14.11 -14.27
CA ASN A 125 7.12 15.10 -13.28
C ASN A 125 7.53 14.51 -11.91
N LEU A 126 7.79 13.20 -11.82
CA LEU A 126 8.23 12.56 -10.58
C LEU A 126 9.52 13.18 -10.01
N ILE A 127 10.41 13.66 -10.88
CA ILE A 127 11.72 14.21 -10.51
C ILE A 127 11.61 15.30 -9.44
N GLU A 128 10.59 16.16 -9.51
CA GLU A 128 10.36 17.24 -8.54
C GLU A 128 10.15 16.71 -7.11
N TYR A 129 9.57 15.52 -6.98
CA TYR A 129 9.30 14.87 -5.70
C TYR A 129 10.48 14.02 -5.20
N LEU A 130 11.42 13.67 -6.06
CA LEU A 130 12.53 12.77 -5.73
C LEU A 130 13.73 13.48 -5.11
N VAL A 131 13.94 14.76 -5.40
CA VAL A 131 15.16 15.49 -4.98
C VAL A 131 15.36 15.41 -3.47
N SER A 132 14.34 15.74 -2.68
CA SER A 132 14.46 15.75 -1.22
C SER A 132 14.65 14.33 -0.63
N PRO A 133 13.83 13.31 -0.97
CA PRO A 133 14.04 11.94 -0.49
C PRO A 133 15.41 11.35 -0.86
N ILE A 134 15.90 11.59 -2.08
CA ILE A 134 17.21 11.09 -2.52
C ILE A 134 18.33 11.77 -1.72
N GLN A 135 18.29 13.10 -1.57
CA GLN A 135 19.28 13.82 -0.78
C GLN A 135 19.32 13.39 0.68
N MET A 136 18.16 13.03 1.25
CA MET A 136 18.09 12.45 2.59
C MET A 136 18.72 11.05 2.63
N GLY A 137 18.37 10.18 1.67
CA GLY A 137 18.93 8.83 1.58
C GLY A 137 20.45 8.82 1.41
N LEU A 138 21.02 9.77 0.66
CA LEU A 138 22.48 9.91 0.50
C LEU A 138 23.20 10.30 1.80
N LYS A 139 22.48 10.86 2.78
CA LYS A 139 23.00 11.25 4.09
C LYS A 139 22.66 10.22 5.18
N ASP A 140 21.95 9.16 4.82
CA ASP A 140 21.61 8.10 5.77
C ASP A 140 22.88 7.34 6.17
N ALA A 141 23.08 7.15 7.47
CA ALA A 141 24.23 6.42 7.99
C ALA A 141 24.05 4.89 7.88
N HIS A 142 22.82 4.44 7.66
CA HIS A 142 22.51 3.02 7.48
C HIS A 142 22.91 2.55 6.08
N PRO A 143 23.56 1.37 5.95
CA PRO A 143 23.96 0.80 4.65
C PRO A 143 22.78 0.39 3.77
#